data_AF-K5ZM22-F1
#
_entry.id   AF-K5ZM22-F1
#
_cell.length_a   1.000
_cell.length_b   1.000
_cell.length_c   1.000
_cell.angle_alpha   90.00
_cell.angle_beta   90.00
_cell.angle_gamma   90.00
#
_symmetry.space_group_name_H-M   'P 1'
#
loop_
_entity.id
_entity.type
_entity.pdbx_description
1 polymer ?
#
loop_
_entity_poly.entity_id
_entity_poly.type
_entity_poly.pdbx_seq_one_letter_code
_entity_poly.pdbx_strand_id
1 'polypeptide(L)' 'MIFKTNAKCEGCLAKIEEILQGKINREEWNLDLSDSNRPLTVASDKLAADDVVKLM' A
#
# COMPACT_ATOMS: atom_id res chain seq x y z
N MET A 1 -4.69 -7.43 5.35
CA MET A 1 -4.37 -6.34 6.29
C MET A 1 -4.79 -5.01 5.66
N ILE A 2 -5.25 -4.02 6.44
CA ILE A 2 -5.67 -2.71 5.92
C ILE A 2 -4.91 -1.62 6.69
N PHE A 3 -4.32 -0.68 5.96
CA PHE A 3 -3.53 0.42 6.50
C PHE A 3 -4.10 1.75 6.03
N LYS A 4 -4.21 2.71 6.93
CA LYS A 4 -4.59 4.07 6.56
C LYS A 4 -3.40 4.77 5.93
N THR A 5 -3.55 5.31 4.73
CA THR A 5 -2.47 6.07 4.06
C THR A 5 -2.82 7.56 3.96
N ASN A 6 -1.78 8.39 3.80
CA ASN A 6 -1.93 9.80 3.50
C ASN A 6 -1.69 10.10 2.01
N ALA A 7 -1.75 9.10 1.14
CA ALA A 7 -1.47 9.25 -0.29
C ALA A 7 -2.50 10.17 -0.97
N LYS A 8 -2.12 11.38 -1.40
CA LYS A 8 -3.07 12.38 -1.94
C LYS A 8 -3.00 12.58 -3.46
N CYS A 9 -1.96 12.07 -4.10
CA CYS A 9 -1.72 12.25 -5.53
C CYS A 9 -1.19 10.98 -6.18
N GLU A 10 -1.27 10.93 -7.51
CA GLU A 10 -0.75 9.82 -8.32
C GLU A 10 0.75 9.58 -8.06
N GLY A 11 1.52 10.62 -7.71
CA GLY A 11 2.91 10.46 -7.29
C GLY A 11 3.10 9.70 -5.98
N CYS A 12 2.14 9.79 -5.03
CA CYS A 12 2.17 8.95 -3.83
C CYS A 12 1.87 7.48 -4.17
N LEU A 13 0.96 7.25 -5.11
CA LEU A 13 0.65 5.90 -5.59
C LEU A 13 1.89 5.28 -6.27
N ALA A 14 2.56 6.01 -7.16
CA ALA A 14 3.77 5.54 -7.83
C ALA A 14 4.86 5.15 -6.81
N LYS A 15 5.06 5.97 -5.77
CA LYS A 15 6.05 5.66 -4.72
C LYS A 15 5.70 4.42 -3.91
N ILE A 16 4.42 4.24 -3.56
CA ILE A 16 3.94 3.03 -2.88
C ILE A 16 4.10 1.81 -3.79
N GLU A 17 3.78 1.95 -5.08
CA GLU A 17 3.99 0.91 -6.07
C GLU A 17 5.46 0.52 -6.17
N GLU A 18 6.39 1.47 -6.31
CA GLU A 18 7.84 1.21 -6.34
C GLU A 18 8.33 0.48 -5.08
N ILE A 19 7.80 0.84 -3.90
CA ILE A 19 8.16 0.23 -2.62
C ILE A 19 7.68 -1.22 -2.51
N LEU A 20 6.47 -1.49 -3.01
CA LEU A 20 5.84 -2.81 -2.95
C LEU A 20 6.29 -3.69 -4.12
N GLN A 21 6.70 -3.09 -5.24
CA GLN A 21 7.26 -3.76 -6.40
C GLN A 21 8.51 -4.56 -6.00
N GLY A 22 8.44 -5.87 -6.21
CA GLY A 22 9.49 -6.80 -5.82
C GLY A 22 9.37 -7.37 -4.40
N LYS A 23 8.48 -6.83 -3.56
CA LYS A 23 8.12 -7.42 -2.25
C LYS A 23 6.88 -8.29 -2.34
N ILE A 24 5.84 -7.78 -3.00
CA ILE A 24 4.56 -8.46 -3.22
C ILE A 24 4.05 -8.20 -4.64
N ASN A 25 3.20 -9.09 -5.14
CA ASN A 25 2.61 -8.91 -6.46
C ASN A 25 1.59 -7.77 -6.45
N ARG A 26 1.37 -7.13 -7.61
CA ARG A 26 0.41 -6.01 -7.74
C ARG A 26 -1.02 -6.38 -7.38
N GLU A 27 -1.38 -7.64 -7.59
CA GLU A 27 -2.67 -8.24 -7.22
C GLU A 27 -2.81 -8.53 -5.71
N GLU A 28 -1.70 -8.54 -4.97
CA GLU A 28 -1.70 -8.76 -3.52
C GLU A 28 -1.87 -7.45 -2.73
N TRP A 29 -2.10 -6.31 -3.39
CA TRP A 29 -2.41 -5.06 -2.71
C TRP A 29 -3.29 -4.11 -3.55
N ASN A 30 -4.01 -3.24 -2.86
CA ASN A 30 -4.85 -2.22 -3.47
C ASN A 30 -4.86 -0.94 -2.64
N LEU A 31 -4.67 0.21 -3.30
CA LEU A 31 -4.83 1.52 -2.68
C LEU A 31 -6.11 2.16 -3.23
N ASP A 32 -7.11 2.33 -2.35
CA ASP A 32 -8.35 3.00 -2.74
C ASP A 32 -8.21 4.51 -2.51
N LEU A 33 -7.95 5.28 -3.57
CA LEU A 33 -7.86 6.74 -3.49
C LEU A 33 -9.24 7.44 -3.47
N SER A 34 -10.31 6.71 -3.77
CA SER A 34 -11.68 7.23 -3.78
C SER A 34 -12.26 7.33 -2.37
N ASP A 35 -11.81 6.45 -1.46
CA ASP A 35 -12.16 6.52 -0.05
C ASP A 35 -11.43 7.68 0.65
N SER A 36 -12.14 8.41 1.52
CA SER A 36 -11.56 9.56 2.25
C SER A 36 -10.40 9.17 3.18
N ASN A 37 -10.39 7.93 3.70
CA ASN A 37 -9.31 7.38 4.52
C ASN A 37 -8.17 6.77 3.71
N ARG A 38 -8.35 6.63 2.39
CA ARG A 38 -7.33 6.13 1.47
C ARG A 38 -6.68 4.83 1.95
N PRO A 39 -7.47 3.76 2.15
CA PRO A 39 -6.96 2.52 2.70
C PRO A 39 -6.06 1.82 1.68
N LEU A 40 -4.87 1.42 2.13
CA LEU A 40 -4.03 0.43 1.47
C LEU A 40 -4.39 -0.95 2.05
N THR A 41 -4.98 -1.79 1.23
CA THR A 41 -5.24 -3.19 1.54
C THR A 41 -4.07 -4.02 1.04
N VAL A 42 -3.47 -4.83 1.91
CA VAL A 42 -2.42 -5.80 1.56
C VAL A 42 -2.95 -7.20 1.88
N ALA A 43 -3.06 -8.03 0.85
CA ALA A 43 -3.51 -9.42 0.88
C ALA A 43 -2.34 -10.35 0.52
N SER A 44 -1.22 -10.21 1.26
CA SER A 44 -0.05 -11.08 1.14
C SER A 44 0.44 -11.50 2.51
N ASP A 45 0.92 -12.73 2.62
CA ASP A 45 1.64 -13.25 3.79
C ASP A 45 3.16 -13.01 3.71
N LYS A 46 3.66 -12.46 2.59
CA LYS A 46 5.09 -12.20 2.38
C LYS A 46 5.60 -10.95 3.11
N LEU A 47 4.69 -10.07 3.53
CA LEU A 47 5.00 -8.84 4.26
C LEU A 47 4.30 -8.85 5.60
N ALA A 48 5.05 -8.66 6.69
CA ALA A 48 4.44 -8.45 7.99
C ALA A 48 3.86 -7.03 8.10
N ALA A 49 2.87 -6.86 8.97
CA ALA A 49 2.22 -5.57 9.15
C ALA A 49 3.19 -4.45 9.57
N ASP A 50 4.19 -4.78 10.39
CA ASP A 50 5.19 -3.82 10.88
C ASP A 50 6.09 -3.31 9.74
N ASP A 51 6.49 -4.20 8.83
CA ASP A 51 7.24 -3.83 7.62
C ASP A 51 6.42 -2.88 6.76
N VAL A 52 5.13 -3.16 6.56
CA VAL A 52 4.25 -2.32 5.75
C VAL A 52 4.09 -0.92 6.34
N VAL A 53 3.98 -0.79 7.67
CA VAL A 53 3.90 0.52 8.36
C VAL A 53 5.21 1.31 8.25
N LYS A 54 6.37 0.67 8.35
CA LYS A 54 7.68 1.35 8.21
C LYS A 54 7.95 1.91 6.81
N LEU A 55 7.22 1.44 5.82
CA LEU A 55 7.40 1.82 4.42
C LEU A 55 6.53 3.03 4.01
N MET A 56 5.57 3.45 4.85
CA MET A 56 4.65 4.57 4.59
C MET A 56 5.06 5.84 5.31
#